data_AF-A0A2D8STB4-F1
#
_entry.id   AF-A0A2D8STB4-F1
#
_cell.length_a   1.000
_cell.length_b   1.000
_cell.length_c   1.000
_cell.angle_alpha   90.00
_cell.angle_beta   90.00
_cell.angle_gamma   90.00
#
_symmetry.space_group_name_H-M   'P 1'
#
loop_
_entity.id
_entity.type
_entity.pdbx_description
1 polymer ?
#
loop_
_entity_poly.entity_id
_entity_poly.type
_entity_poly.pdbx_seq_one_letter_code
_entity_poly.pdbx_strand_id
1 'polypeptide(L)'
;MTQLIDPDQFLQTSKEVGKESTGSLVGIILPDELGNKAIAVRKIIDVETGHGPLEKTAIKNGLLGTLLVGGSATEVMDIAAASQWSEENSCS
;
A
#
# COMPACT_ATOMS: atom_id res chain seq x y z
N MET A 1 -11.83 9.31 14.26
CA MET A 1 -11.91 7.99 13.58
C MET A 1 -10.65 7.83 12.76
N THR A 2 -10.02 6.66 12.76
CA THR A 2 -8.83 6.37 11.93
C THR A 2 -9.28 6.10 10.50
N GLN A 3 -8.68 6.77 9.52
CA GLN A 3 -9.00 6.56 8.12
C GLN A 3 -8.27 5.33 7.58
N LEU A 4 -8.99 4.41 6.94
CA LEU A 4 -8.43 3.18 6.39
C LEU A 4 -8.15 3.33 4.89
N ILE A 5 -6.91 3.09 4.48
CA ILE A 5 -6.46 3.11 3.09
C ILE A 5 -6.46 1.67 2.57
N ASP A 6 -7.14 1.45 1.45
CA ASP A 6 -7.11 0.20 0.68
C ASP A 6 -6.06 0.35 -0.44
N PRO A 7 -4.91 -0.36 -0.37
CA PRO A 7 -3.88 -0.31 -1.40
C PRO A 7 -4.39 -0.65 -2.80
N ASP A 8 -5.37 -1.55 -2.91
CA ASP A 8 -5.90 -1.95 -4.22
C ASP A 8 -6.61 -0.77 -4.90
N GLN A 9 -7.34 0.03 -4.12
CA GLN A 9 -8.02 1.24 -4.59
C GLN A 9 -7.03 2.34 -4.94
N PHE A 10 -6.06 2.60 -4.05
CA PHE A 10 -5.03 3.61 -4.27
C PHE A 10 -4.21 3.31 -5.53
N LEU A 11 -3.77 2.06 -5.67
CA LEU A 11 -3.01 1.60 -6.82
C LEU A 11 -3.91 1.29 -8.02
N GLN A 12 -5.23 1.49 -7.99
CA GLN A 12 -6.13 1.17 -9.10
C GLN A 12 -5.89 -0.23 -9.70
N THR A 13 -5.57 -1.20 -8.84
CA THR A 13 -5.43 -2.60 -9.27
C THR A 13 -6.82 -3.21 -9.25
N SER A 14 -7.25 -3.75 -10.39
CA SER A 14 -8.58 -4.37 -10.49
C SER A 14 -8.63 -5.56 -9.53
N LYS A 15 -9.66 -5.63 -8.69
CA LYS A 15 -10.01 -6.85 -7.97
C LYS A 15 -10.51 -7.90 -8.97
N GLU A 16 -9.61 -8.57 -9.69
CA GLU A 16 -9.85 -9.97 -10.05
C GLU A 16 -9.54 -10.85 -8.83
N VAL A 17 -10.21 -10.54 -7.73
CA VAL A 17 -10.26 -11.42 -6.57
C VAL A 17 -11.43 -12.34 -6.85
N GLY A 18 -11.12 -13.51 -7.41
CA GLY A 18 -12.02 -14.65 -7.34
C GLY A 18 -12.62 -14.72 -5.94
N LYS A 19 -13.95 -14.77 -5.88
CA LYS A 19 -14.76 -14.83 -4.66
C LYS A 19 -14.04 -15.56 -3.52
N GLU A 20 -13.50 -14.78 -2.58
CA GLU A 20 -13.40 -15.05 -1.14
C GLU A 20 -12.38 -14.10 -0.52
N SER A 21 -12.83 -13.29 0.44
CA SER A 21 -12.12 -13.23 1.71
C SER A 21 -13.08 -12.78 2.80
N THR A 22 -13.75 -13.75 3.42
CA THR A 22 -14.04 -13.75 4.86
C THR A 22 -12.73 -13.83 5.69
N GLY A 23 -11.67 -13.15 5.23
CA GLY A 23 -10.34 -13.18 5.82
C GLY A 23 -10.12 -11.98 6.74
N SER A 24 -9.51 -12.22 7.89
CA SER A 24 -9.09 -11.15 8.81
C SER A 24 -8.17 -10.18 8.08
N LEU A 25 -8.52 -8.89 8.09
CA LEU A 25 -7.65 -7.81 7.63
C LEU A 25 -6.68 -7.43 8.75
N VAL A 26 -5.49 -6.98 8.37
CA VAL A 26 -4.51 -6.38 9.27
C VAL A 26 -4.44 -4.89 8.97
N GLY A 27 -4.65 -4.07 10.00
CA GLY A 27 -4.46 -2.62 9.91
C GLY A 27 -3.05 -2.23 10.34
N ILE A 28 -2.28 -1.64 9.44
CA ILE A 28 -0.97 -1.05 9.75
C ILE A 28 -1.19 0.42 10.08
N ILE A 29 -1.04 0.79 11.35
CA ILE A 29 -1.21 2.17 11.80
C ILE A 29 0.00 3.00 11.35
N LEU A 30 -0.27 4.12 10.68
CA LEU A 30 0.75 5.05 10.22
C LEU A 30 1.11 6.07 11.32
N PRO A 31 2.32 6.65 11.29
CA PRO A 31 2.69 7.74 12.18
C PRO A 31 1.71 8.91 12.12
N ASP A 32 1.46 9.56 13.27
CA ASP A 32 0.51 10.67 13.40
C ASP A 32 0.81 11.85 12.46
N GLU A 33 2.07 12.02 12.03
CA GLU A 33 2.53 13.01 11.06
C GLU A 33 1.86 12.85 9.68
N LEU A 34 1.42 11.64 9.34
CA LEU A 34 0.68 11.33 8.11
C LEU A 34 -0.85 11.41 8.32
N GLY A 35 -1.27 11.89 9.49
CA GLY A 35 -2.64 11.87 9.96
C GLY A 35 -3.02 10.53 10.61
N ASN A 36 -4.14 10.51 11.33
CA ASN A 36 -4.68 9.31 11.98
C ASN A 36 -5.19 8.31 10.92
N LYS A 37 -4.26 7.57 10.30
CA LYS A 37 -4.49 6.70 9.15
C LYS A 37 -3.93 5.31 9.38
N ALA A 38 -4.51 4.34 8.68
CA ALA A 38 -4.03 2.98 8.68
C ALA A 38 -4.16 2.36 7.28
N ILE A 39 -3.27 1.43 6.94
CA ILE A 39 -3.30 0.68 5.68
C ILE A 39 -3.91 -0.69 5.94
N ALA A 40 -4.94 -1.05 5.17
CA ALA A 40 -5.55 -2.36 5.22
C ALA A 40 -4.79 -3.33 4.31
N VAL A 41 -4.16 -4.33 4.92
CA VAL A 41 -3.49 -5.42 4.18
C VAL A 41 -4.08 -6.76 4.56
N ARG A 42 -3.91 -7.75 3.68
CA ARG A 42 -4.32 -9.14 3.96
C ARG A 42 -3.41 -9.80 4.98
N LYS A 43 -2.10 -9.56 4.89
CA LYS A 43 -1.08 -10.19 5.71
C LYS A 43 0.22 -9.39 5.66
N ILE A 44 0.94 -9.34 6.76
CA ILE A 44 2.35 -8.92 6.80
C ILE A 44 3.20 -10.18 6.60
N ILE A 45 4.02 -10.19 5.55
CA ILE A 45 4.84 -11.36 5.19
C ILE A 45 6.19 -11.28 5.91
N ASP A 46 6.84 -10.12 5.88
CA ASP A 46 8.13 -9.87 6.50
C ASP A 46 8.36 -8.37 6.75
N VAL A 47 9.43 -8.02 7.48
CA VAL A 47 9.94 -6.66 7.65
C VAL A 47 11.38 -6.61 7.18
N GLU A 48 11.59 -5.94 6.05
CA GLU A 48 12.89 -5.88 5.38
C GLU A 48 13.40 -4.45 5.28
N THR A 49 14.72 -4.28 5.38
CA THR A 49 15.36 -2.99 5.07
C THR A 49 15.70 -2.98 3.59
N GLY A 50 15.20 -1.98 2.86
CA GLY A 50 15.48 -1.86 1.43
C GLY A 50 16.98 -1.69 1.16
N HIS A 51 17.61 -2.71 0.58
CA HIS A 51 19.01 -2.67 0.15
C HIS A 51 19.07 -2.74 -1.38
N GLY A 52 19.50 -1.64 -2.01
CA GLY A 52 19.72 -1.57 -3.45
C GLY A 52 18.89 -0.49 -4.16
N PRO A 53 19.18 -0.26 -5.45
CA PRO A 53 18.44 0.70 -6.25
C PRO A 53 17.02 0.18 -6.53
N LEU A 54 16.04 1.09 -6.44
CA LEU A 54 14.67 0.83 -6.92
C LEU A 54 14.65 0.85 -8.44
N GLU A 55 14.17 -0.23 -9.04
CA GLU A 55 13.94 -0.28 -10.49
C GLU A 55 12.68 0.52 -10.83
N LYS A 56 12.85 1.64 -11.52
CA LYS A 56 11.76 2.57 -11.90
C LYS A 56 11.16 2.18 -13.24
N THR A 57 10.58 0.99 -13.32
CA THR A 57 9.98 0.49 -14.57
C THR A 57 8.49 0.84 -14.71
N ALA A 58 7.79 1.06 -13.60
CA ALA A 58 6.36 1.41 -13.60
C ALA A 58 6.14 2.92 -13.39
N ILE A 59 5.59 3.60 -14.39
CA ILE A 59 5.07 4.98 -14.27
C ILE A 59 3.63 4.90 -13.77
N LYS A 60 3.44 4.42 -12.55
CA LYS A 60 2.13 4.33 -11.93
C LYS A 60 2.10 5.24 -10.71
N ASN A 61 1.13 6.14 -10.67
CA ASN A 61 0.96 7.04 -9.53
C ASN A 61 0.82 6.20 -8.24
N GLY A 62 1.60 6.56 -7.23
CA GLY A 62 1.63 5.85 -5.95
C GLY A 62 2.67 4.74 -5.82
N LEU A 63 3.41 4.40 -6.87
CA LEU A 63 4.55 3.47 -6.80
C LEU A 63 5.88 4.21 -6.92
N LEU A 64 6.84 3.83 -6.07
CA LEU A 64 8.23 4.31 -6.11
C LEU A 64 9.09 3.49 -7.08
N GLY A 65 8.71 2.23 -7.32
CA GLY A 65 9.42 1.29 -8.19
C GLY A 65 9.26 -0.15 -7.72
N THR A 66 10.15 -1.01 -8.20
CA THR A 66 10.16 -2.43 -7.86
C THR A 66 11.48 -2.80 -7.17
N LEU A 67 11.39 -3.61 -6.12
CA LEU A 67 12.51 -4.15 -5.36
C LEU A 67 12.50 -5.68 -5.40
N LEU A 68 13.66 -6.33 -5.52
CA LEU A 68 13.78 -7.78 -5.41
C LEU A 68 13.89 -8.17 -3.93
N VAL A 69 12.86 -8.81 -3.39
CA VAL A 69 12.79 -9.26 -1.98
C VAL A 69 12.58 -10.77 -1.95
N GLY A 70 13.49 -11.52 -1.32
CA GLY A 70 13.37 -12.98 -1.23
C GLY A 70 13.25 -13.70 -2.58
N GLY A 71 13.86 -13.15 -3.65
CA GLY A 71 13.75 -13.67 -5.02
C GLY A 71 12.44 -13.31 -5.74
N SER A 72 11.57 -12.51 -5.13
CA SER A 72 10.31 -12.03 -5.71
C SER A 72 10.39 -10.54 -6.05
N ALA A 73 9.91 -10.16 -7.24
CA ALA A 73 9.74 -8.77 -7.59
C ALA A 73 8.58 -8.16 -6.78
N THR A 74 8.88 -7.14 -5.97
CA THR A 74 7.95 -6.53 -5.03
C THR A 74 7.78 -5.06 -5.38
N GLU A 75 6.54 -4.63 -5.65
CA GLU A 75 6.22 -3.22 -5.87
C GLU A 75 6.30 -2.44 -4.56
N VAL A 76 6.93 -1.27 -4.61
CA VAL A 76 7.10 -0.40 -3.45
C VAL A 76 6.16 0.79 -3.57
N MET A 77 5.21 0.87 -2.65
CA MET A 77 4.19 1.91 -2.59
C MET A 77 4.68 3.14 -1.81
N ASP A 78 4.36 4.34 -2.30
CA ASP A 78 4.61 5.60 -1.60
C ASP A 78 3.50 5.85 -0.56
N ILE A 79 3.84 5.70 0.71
CA ILE A 79 2.92 5.87 1.84
C ILE A 79 2.48 7.33 2.02
N ALA A 80 3.35 8.30 1.71
CA ALA A 80 3.00 9.71 1.81
C ALA A 80 1.97 10.07 0.73
N ALA A 81 2.19 9.60 -0.50
CA ALA A 81 1.22 9.78 -1.59
C ALA A 81 -0.11 9.06 -1.30
N ALA A 82 -0.06 7.83 -0.76
CA ALA A 82 -1.27 7.09 -0.35
C ALA A 82 -2.07 7.84 0.72
N SER A 83 -1.36 8.46 1.66
CA SER A 83 -1.97 9.28 2.71
C SER A 83 -2.63 10.52 2.11
N GLN A 84 -1.97 11.26 1.23
CA GLN A 84 -2.58 12.43 0.60
C GLN A 84 -3.81 12.06 -0.25
N TRP A 85 -3.72 10.98 -1.04
CA TRP A 85 -4.85 10.48 -1.82
C TRP A 85 -6.06 10.16 -0.95
N SER A 86 -5.83 9.65 0.26
CA SER A 86 -6.91 9.35 1.20
C SER A 86 -7.66 10.62 1.61
N GLU A 87 -6.97 11.73 1.85
CA GLU A 87 -7.59 13.02 2.21
C GLU A 87 -8.46 13.56 1.08
N GLU A 88 -7.94 13.54 -0.16
CA GLU A 88 -8.65 14.02 -1.34
C GLU A 88 -9.94 13.24 -1.62
N ASN A 89 -9.96 11.95 -1.29
CA ASN A 89 -11.10 11.06 -1.50
C ASN A 89 -11.95 10.82 -0.24
N SER A 90 -11.70 11.53 0.86
CA SER A 90 -12.54 11.47 2.09
C SER A 90 -13.77 12.36 2.06
N CYS A 91 -13.86 13.26 1.07
CA CYS A 91 -14.88 14.32 1.00
C CYS A 91 -16.02 14.05 0.00
N SER A 92 -16.23 12.80 -0.41
CA SER A 92 -17.32 12.38 -1.29
C SER A 92 -18.38 11.56 -0.56
#